data_AF-V9H9A8-F1
#
_entry.id   AF-V9H9A8-F1
#
_cell.length_a   1.000
_cell.length_b   1.000
_cell.length_c   1.000
_cell.angle_alpha   90.00
_cell.angle_beta   90.00
_cell.angle_gamma   90.00
#
_symmetry.space_group_name_H-M   'P 1'
#
loop_
_entity.id
_entity.type
_entity.pdbx_description
1 polymer ?
#
loop_
_entity_poly.entity_id
_entity_poly.type
_entity_poly.pdbx_seq_one_letter_code
_entity_poly.pdbx_strand_id
1 'polypeptide(L)'
;MTNKFNKDKWLTIGLLPIMWLLYFAFEIITGRVDSFYTLSMNLLLTIVFAFTGWIIYITSQKYSNGFTRKVVFIIFLVLMLIDQGIKLIIKLFYFDNYFEIIPKFLSFDPIINTDGSWLNARFGLGVGFSSLIILNALAVILFIEVYRYYLSKGNKDFWSDMAFLFILSGALCSLIDKTFYGGSLDFIGISNLFIADIKDIYINLGILFFIMLIYIKGYFKEEDSSTLKDDLQSVKKFFKFMKNDIFRK
;
A
#
# COMPACT_ATOMS: atom_id res chain seq x y z
N MET A 1 21.34 -5.93 32.47
CA MET A 1 21.31 -5.28 31.14
C MET A 1 19.91 -4.77 30.90
N THR A 2 19.68 -3.47 31.06
CA THR A 2 18.38 -2.84 30.84
C THR A 2 18.01 -2.97 29.36
N ASN A 3 16.93 -3.72 29.09
CA ASN A 3 16.39 -3.93 27.76
C ASN A 3 15.89 -2.58 27.23
N LYS A 4 16.76 -1.80 26.58
CA LYS A 4 16.45 -0.47 26.07
C LYS A 4 15.28 -0.62 25.10
N PHE A 5 14.14 0.01 25.42
CA PHE A 5 12.92 -0.08 24.63
C PHE A 5 13.22 0.28 23.17
N ASN A 6 13.14 -0.70 22.27
CA ASN A 6 13.41 -0.50 20.85
C ASN A 6 12.15 0.10 20.19
N LYS A 7 12.14 1.44 20.11
CA LYS A 7 10.99 2.21 19.57
C LYS A 7 10.66 1.78 18.13
N ASP A 8 11.66 1.63 17.28
CA ASP A 8 11.50 1.26 15.86
C ASP A 8 10.80 -0.10 15.72
N LYS A 9 11.19 -1.07 16.56
CA LYS A 9 10.54 -2.39 16.61
C LYS A 9 9.06 -2.28 16.91
N TRP A 10 8.72 -1.61 18.01
CA TRP A 10 7.34 -1.52 18.47
C TRP A 10 6.47 -0.65 17.55
N LEU A 11 7.05 0.39 16.95
CA LEU A 11 6.37 1.18 15.93
C LEU A 11 6.05 0.35 14.69
N THR A 12 7.02 -0.42 14.18
CA THR A 12 6.83 -1.32 13.02
C THR A 12 5.74 -2.37 13.31
N ILE A 13 5.77 -2.98 14.49
CA ILE A 13 4.79 -3.99 14.92
C ILE A 13 3.39 -3.37 15.08
N GLY A 14 3.32 -2.17 15.65
CA GLY A 14 2.06 -1.51 16.00
C GLY A 14 1.36 -0.82 14.83
N LEU A 15 2.05 -0.48 13.74
CA LEU A 15 1.49 0.39 12.71
C LEU A 15 0.34 -0.26 11.93
N LEU A 16 0.46 -1.51 11.46
CA LEU A 16 -0.66 -2.20 10.78
C LEU A 16 -1.86 -2.42 11.71
N PRO A 17 -1.71 -2.88 12.97
CA PRO A 17 -2.81 -2.90 13.93
C PRO A 17 -3.49 -1.55 14.11
N ILE A 18 -2.72 -0.46 14.22
CA ILE A 18 -3.28 0.89 14.38
C ILE A 18 -4.06 1.30 13.12
N MET A 19 -3.49 1.12 11.92
CA MET A 19 -4.17 1.42 10.65
C MET A 19 -5.50 0.67 10.55
N TRP A 20 -5.50 -0.63 10.90
CA TRP A 20 -6.70 -1.44 10.93
C TRP A 20 -7.72 -0.97 11.95
N LEU A 21 -7.30 -0.70 13.19
CA LEU A 21 -8.18 -0.25 14.26
C LEU A 21 -8.81 1.11 13.95
N LEU A 22 -8.10 2.01 13.26
CA LEU A 22 -8.66 3.29 12.81
C LEU A 22 -9.77 3.08 11.77
N TYR A 23 -9.52 2.25 10.76
CA TYR A 23 -10.55 1.87 9.79
C TYR A 23 -11.74 1.17 10.47
N PHE A 24 -11.44 0.21 11.34
CA PHE A 24 -12.44 -0.59 12.02
C PHE A 24 -13.31 0.25 12.97
N ALA A 25 -12.72 1.20 13.70
CA ALA A 25 -13.46 2.17 14.51
C ALA A 25 -14.42 3.02 13.66
N PHE A 26 -13.98 3.43 12.47
CA PHE A 26 -14.85 4.12 11.52
C PHE A 26 -16.02 3.23 11.07
N GLU A 27 -15.78 1.96 10.73
CA GLU A 27 -16.85 1.05 10.34
C GLU A 27 -17.86 0.76 11.47
N ILE A 28 -17.40 0.70 12.73
CA ILE A 28 -18.28 0.65 13.91
C ILE A 28 -19.17 1.90 13.97
N ILE A 29 -18.59 3.10 13.84
CA ILE A 29 -19.34 4.36 13.89
C ILE A 29 -20.37 4.45 12.76
N THR A 30 -20.05 3.91 11.57
CA THR A 30 -20.98 3.89 10.43
C THR A 30 -22.02 2.76 10.50
N GLY A 31 -22.03 1.95 11.56
CA GLY A 31 -23.04 0.92 11.80
C GLY A 31 -22.87 -0.35 10.96
N ARG A 32 -21.72 -0.57 10.32
CA ARG A 32 -21.44 -1.77 9.51
C ARG A 32 -20.96 -2.97 10.31
N VAL A 33 -20.63 -2.76 11.59
CA VAL A 33 -20.29 -3.81 12.55
C VAL A 33 -21.50 -4.02 13.46
N ASP A 34 -22.29 -5.03 13.16
CA ASP A 34 -23.61 -5.28 13.76
C ASP A 34 -23.64 -6.45 14.76
N SER A 35 -22.56 -7.24 14.83
CA SER A 35 -22.49 -8.43 15.68
C SER A 35 -21.22 -8.50 16.51
N PHE A 36 -21.33 -9.10 17.70
CA PHE A 36 -20.19 -9.40 18.57
C PHE A 36 -19.19 -10.36 17.90
N TYR A 37 -19.68 -11.23 17.01
CA TYR A 37 -18.83 -12.12 16.22
C TYR A 37 -17.94 -11.32 15.26
N THR A 38 -18.52 -10.44 14.45
CA THR A 38 -17.77 -9.55 13.55
C THR A 38 -16.80 -8.69 14.35
N LEU A 39 -17.21 -8.17 15.51
CA LEU A 39 -16.33 -7.42 16.41
C LEU A 39 -15.10 -8.23 16.82
N SER A 40 -15.31 -9.42 17.35
CA SER A 40 -14.24 -10.28 17.87
C SER A 40 -13.27 -10.71 16.77
N MET A 41 -13.79 -11.09 15.59
CA MET A 41 -12.96 -11.54 14.47
C MET A 41 -12.10 -10.42 13.88
N ASN A 42 -12.64 -9.20 13.78
CA ASN A 42 -11.86 -8.04 13.33
C ASN A 42 -10.77 -7.64 14.35
N LEU A 43 -11.00 -7.83 15.65
CA LEU A 43 -9.97 -7.65 16.67
C LEU A 43 -8.86 -8.72 16.55
N LEU A 44 -9.19 -9.97 16.20
CA LEU A 44 -8.19 -11.02 15.98
C LEU A 44 -7.24 -10.71 14.82
N LEU A 45 -7.68 -9.99 13.77
CA LEU A 45 -6.81 -9.56 12.67
C LEU A 45 -5.65 -8.66 13.15
N THR A 46 -5.82 -7.93 14.26
CA THR A 46 -4.72 -7.13 14.82
C THR A 46 -3.51 -7.98 15.22
N ILE A 47 -3.72 -9.23 15.62
CA ILE A 47 -2.65 -10.18 15.95
C ILE A 47 -1.88 -10.55 14.68
N VAL A 48 -2.60 -10.84 13.59
CA VAL A 48 -2.01 -11.15 12.27
C VAL A 48 -1.19 -9.95 11.78
N PHE A 49 -1.73 -8.74 11.90
CA PHE A 49 -1.04 -7.52 11.52
C PHE A 49 0.20 -7.24 12.37
N ALA A 50 0.12 -7.47 13.69
CA ALA A 50 1.28 -7.34 14.57
C ALA A 50 2.38 -8.36 14.23
N PHE A 51 1.99 -9.60 13.91
CA PHE A 51 2.93 -10.64 13.48
C PHE A 51 3.61 -10.28 12.15
N THR A 52 2.86 -9.77 11.18
CA THR A 52 3.41 -9.23 9.92
C THR A 52 4.40 -8.09 10.18
N GLY A 53 4.05 -7.13 11.04
CA GLY A 53 4.95 -6.05 11.45
C GLY A 53 6.23 -6.56 12.13
N TRP A 54 6.15 -7.64 12.90
CA TRP A 54 7.32 -8.27 13.51
C TRP A 54 8.25 -8.91 12.46
N ILE A 55 7.70 -9.61 11.46
CA ILE A 55 8.47 -10.16 10.33
C ILE A 55 9.13 -9.02 9.54
N ILE A 56 8.40 -7.95 9.26
CA ILE A 56 8.94 -6.76 8.59
C ILE A 56 10.11 -6.18 9.36
N TYR A 57 9.97 -6.05 10.69
CA TYR A 57 11.05 -5.54 11.53
C TYR A 57 12.30 -6.43 11.46
N ILE A 58 12.17 -7.75 11.58
CA ILE A 58 13.33 -8.66 11.46
C ILE A 58 13.99 -8.51 10.09
N THR A 59 13.18 -8.42 9.03
CA THR A 59 13.67 -8.29 7.65
C THR A 59 14.38 -6.95 7.44
N SER A 60 13.87 -5.87 8.03
CA SER A 60 14.48 -4.53 7.93
C SER A 60 15.83 -4.45 8.61
N GLN A 61 16.04 -5.18 9.71
CA GLN A 61 17.35 -5.27 10.36
C GLN A 61 18.34 -6.06 9.49
N LYS A 62 17.88 -7.13 8.84
CA LYS A 62 18.72 -7.96 7.96
C LYS A 62 19.15 -7.24 6.68
N TYR A 63 18.28 -6.41 6.10
CA TYR A 63 18.51 -5.74 4.83
C TYR A 63 18.53 -4.21 4.96
N SER A 64 19.09 -3.68 6.06
CA SER A 64 19.05 -2.25 6.39
C SER A 64 19.52 -1.33 5.25
N ASN A 65 20.52 -1.75 4.48
CA ASN A 65 21.07 -1.01 3.33
C ASN A 65 20.23 -1.13 2.04
N GLY A 66 19.05 -1.75 2.11
CA GLY A 66 18.18 -2.03 0.97
C GLY A 66 18.70 -3.18 0.10
N PHE A 67 18.11 -3.29 -1.08
CA PHE A 67 18.34 -4.36 -2.04
C PHE A 67 19.10 -3.88 -3.28
N THR A 68 19.82 -4.78 -3.96
CA THR A 68 20.40 -4.42 -5.26
C THR A 68 19.30 -4.13 -6.29
N ARG A 69 19.59 -3.33 -7.33
CA ARG A 69 18.62 -3.01 -8.39
C ARG A 69 18.01 -4.27 -9.04
N LYS A 70 18.81 -5.33 -9.19
CA LYS A 70 18.35 -6.63 -9.70
C LYS A 70 17.31 -7.26 -8.78
N VAL A 71 17.58 -7.25 -7.47
CA VAL A 71 16.65 -7.81 -6.48
C VAL A 71 15.37 -6.99 -6.39
N VAL A 72 15.45 -5.65 -6.41
CA VAL A 72 14.26 -4.77 -6.49
C VAL A 72 13.42 -5.13 -7.71
N PHE A 73 14.03 -5.25 -8.89
CA PHE A 73 13.32 -5.62 -10.11
C PHE A 73 12.66 -7.00 -10.03
N ILE A 74 13.35 -8.00 -9.46
CA ILE A 74 12.79 -9.35 -9.25
C ILE A 74 11.59 -9.30 -8.30
N ILE A 75 11.70 -8.59 -7.16
CA ILE A 75 10.59 -8.47 -6.21
C ILE A 75 9.39 -7.81 -6.89
N PHE A 76 9.62 -6.74 -7.67
CA PHE A 76 8.57 -6.09 -8.45
C PHE A 76 7.86 -7.07 -9.40
N LEU A 77 8.61 -7.85 -10.19
CA LEU A 77 8.01 -8.85 -11.09
C LEU A 77 7.20 -9.90 -10.33
N VAL A 78 7.69 -10.35 -9.17
CA VAL A 78 6.98 -11.31 -8.32
C VAL A 78 5.68 -10.69 -7.79
N LEU A 79 5.70 -9.45 -7.30
CA LEU A 79 4.50 -8.76 -6.82
C LEU A 79 3.44 -8.61 -7.93
N MET A 80 3.88 -8.21 -9.13
CA MET A 80 3.01 -8.11 -10.31
C MET A 80 2.42 -9.47 -10.69
N LEU A 81 3.24 -10.53 -10.72
CA LEU A 81 2.79 -11.87 -11.06
C LEU A 81 1.79 -12.42 -10.04
N ILE A 82 1.99 -12.16 -8.75
CA ILE A 82 1.07 -12.61 -7.70
C ILE A 82 -0.31 -11.96 -7.91
N ASP A 83 -0.41 -10.64 -8.02
CA ASP A 83 -1.72 -9.97 -8.15
C ASP A 83 -2.38 -10.27 -9.50
N GLN A 84 -1.70 -9.98 -10.60
CA GLN A 84 -2.27 -10.10 -11.94
C GLN A 84 -2.44 -11.55 -12.38
N GLY A 85 -1.52 -12.44 -11.97
CA GLY A 85 -1.62 -13.87 -12.24
C GLY A 85 -2.78 -14.52 -11.50
N ILE A 86 -2.97 -14.22 -10.21
CA ILE A 86 -4.11 -14.74 -9.44
C ILE A 86 -5.43 -14.20 -10.02
N LYS A 87 -5.51 -12.90 -10.35
CA LYS A 87 -6.68 -12.31 -10.99
C LYS A 87 -7.02 -12.99 -12.32
N LEU A 88 -6.02 -13.27 -13.15
CA LEU A 88 -6.23 -13.97 -14.42
C LEU A 88 -6.77 -15.39 -14.18
N ILE A 89 -6.21 -16.13 -13.22
CA ILE A 89 -6.68 -17.48 -12.87
C ILE A 89 -8.12 -17.42 -12.36
N ILE A 90 -8.43 -16.50 -11.44
CA ILE A 90 -9.79 -16.33 -10.92
C ILE A 90 -10.74 -15.98 -12.06
N LYS A 91 -10.38 -15.02 -12.91
CA LYS A 91 -11.26 -14.57 -14.00
C LYS A 91 -11.59 -15.69 -14.99
N LEU A 92 -10.64 -16.57 -15.29
CA LEU A 92 -10.80 -17.63 -16.28
C LEU A 92 -11.51 -18.87 -15.72
N PHE A 93 -11.31 -19.20 -14.44
CA PHE A 93 -11.70 -20.50 -13.90
C PHE A 93 -12.63 -20.46 -12.68
N TYR A 94 -12.68 -19.34 -11.94
CA TYR A 94 -13.33 -19.29 -10.63
C TYR A 94 -14.17 -18.03 -10.41
N PHE A 95 -14.47 -17.25 -11.43
CA PHE A 95 -15.13 -15.95 -11.28
C PHE A 95 -16.53 -16.07 -10.67
N ASP A 96 -17.28 -17.11 -11.02
CA ASP A 96 -18.64 -17.33 -10.52
C ASP A 96 -18.67 -18.18 -9.22
N ASN A 97 -17.50 -18.50 -8.65
CA ASN A 97 -17.42 -19.31 -7.44
C ASN A 97 -17.49 -18.43 -6.20
N TYR A 98 -18.33 -18.83 -5.25
CA TYR A 98 -18.39 -18.25 -3.92
C TYR A 98 -18.23 -19.34 -2.86
N PHE A 99 -17.40 -19.09 -1.85
CA PHE A 99 -17.39 -19.92 -0.64
C PHE A 99 -16.84 -19.15 0.57
N GLU A 100 -17.36 -19.48 1.75
CA GLU A 100 -16.82 -18.99 3.01
C GLU A 100 -15.63 -19.86 3.46
N ILE A 101 -14.50 -19.22 3.71
CA ILE A 101 -13.31 -19.84 4.32
C ILE A 101 -13.46 -19.85 5.84
N ILE A 102 -13.92 -18.75 6.41
CA ILE A 102 -14.33 -18.63 7.81
C ILE A 102 -15.77 -18.11 7.80
N PRO A 103 -16.75 -18.87 8.33
CA PRO A 103 -18.15 -18.50 8.22
C PRO A 103 -18.43 -17.07 8.64
N LYS A 104 -19.15 -16.31 7.81
CA LYS A 104 -19.55 -14.90 8.03
C LYS A 104 -18.39 -13.89 8.23
N PHE A 105 -17.14 -14.29 7.98
CA PHE A 105 -15.98 -13.43 8.23
C PHE A 105 -14.95 -13.40 7.11
N LEU A 106 -14.56 -14.54 6.54
CA LEU A 106 -13.59 -14.58 5.45
C LEU A 106 -14.19 -15.40 4.31
N SER A 107 -14.36 -14.80 3.14
CA SER A 107 -14.90 -15.48 1.95
C SER A 107 -14.00 -15.27 0.74
N PHE A 108 -14.07 -16.23 -0.17
CA PHE A 108 -13.71 -16.02 -1.56
C PHE A 108 -14.98 -15.56 -2.29
N ASP A 109 -14.97 -14.33 -2.77
CA ASP A 109 -16.14 -13.66 -3.36
C ASP A 109 -15.72 -12.76 -4.54
N PRO A 110 -15.44 -13.34 -5.73
CA PRO A 110 -14.96 -12.59 -6.87
C PRO A 110 -16.02 -11.65 -7.44
N ILE A 111 -15.68 -10.36 -7.53
CA ILE A 111 -16.53 -9.33 -8.11
C ILE A 111 -15.71 -8.38 -8.99
N ILE A 112 -16.36 -7.75 -9.97
CA ILE A 112 -15.78 -6.57 -10.64
C ILE A 112 -16.28 -5.32 -9.94
N ASN A 113 -15.42 -4.71 -9.15
CA ASN A 113 -15.66 -3.44 -8.50
C ASN A 113 -15.46 -2.28 -9.48
N THR A 114 -16.56 -1.70 -9.96
CA THR A 114 -16.56 -0.65 -10.98
C THR A 114 -16.39 0.76 -10.43
N ASP A 115 -16.33 0.94 -9.10
CA ASP A 115 -16.18 2.25 -8.47
C ASP A 115 -14.80 2.89 -8.79
N GLY A 116 -13.81 2.05 -9.11
CA GLY A 116 -12.47 2.45 -9.54
C GLY A 116 -11.60 3.08 -8.45
N SER A 117 -12.19 3.56 -7.36
CA SER A 117 -11.49 4.08 -6.19
C SER A 117 -12.40 4.02 -4.97
N TRP A 118 -11.96 3.30 -3.94
CA TRP A 118 -12.67 3.21 -2.66
C TRP A 118 -12.93 4.60 -2.06
N LEU A 119 -11.94 5.51 -2.08
CA LEU A 119 -12.10 6.87 -1.57
C LEU A 119 -13.12 7.68 -2.39
N ASN A 120 -13.10 7.54 -3.71
CA ASN A 120 -14.01 8.24 -4.60
C ASN A 120 -15.47 7.84 -4.33
N ALA A 121 -15.73 6.54 -4.23
CA ALA A 121 -17.05 6.01 -3.94
C ALA A 121 -17.48 6.29 -2.50
N ARG A 122 -16.61 6.06 -1.52
CA ARG A 122 -16.95 6.19 -0.09
C ARG A 122 -17.35 7.61 0.29
N PHE A 123 -16.67 8.62 -0.26
CA PHE A 123 -16.93 10.03 0.05
C PHE A 123 -17.72 10.75 -1.04
N GLY A 124 -18.19 10.04 -2.08
CA GLY A 124 -18.98 10.64 -3.15
C GLY A 124 -18.26 11.80 -3.86
N LEU A 125 -16.95 11.67 -4.10
CA LEU A 125 -16.12 12.76 -4.64
C LEU A 125 -16.44 13.10 -6.11
N GLY A 126 -17.20 12.24 -6.81
CA GLY A 126 -17.67 12.49 -8.17
C GLY A 126 -16.58 12.48 -9.24
N VAL A 127 -15.40 11.93 -8.97
CA VAL A 127 -14.32 11.83 -9.96
C VAL A 127 -14.69 10.74 -10.97
N GLY A 128 -14.78 11.12 -12.25
CA GLY A 128 -15.11 10.18 -13.32
C GLY A 128 -14.06 9.09 -13.53
N PHE A 129 -14.48 7.91 -13.99
CA PHE A 129 -13.62 6.74 -14.16
C PHE A 129 -12.40 6.98 -15.06
N SER A 130 -12.58 7.68 -16.19
CA SER A 130 -11.47 8.06 -17.08
C SER A 130 -10.45 8.96 -16.38
N SER A 131 -10.91 9.89 -15.55
CA SER A 131 -10.03 10.76 -14.74
C SER A 131 -9.26 9.96 -13.70
N LEU A 132 -9.87 8.93 -13.10
CA LEU A 132 -9.18 8.01 -12.19
C LEU A 132 -8.07 7.23 -12.90
N ILE A 133 -8.29 6.77 -14.14
CA ILE A 133 -7.24 6.12 -14.95
C ILE A 133 -6.08 7.08 -15.20
N ILE A 134 -6.36 8.30 -15.63
CA ILE A 134 -5.33 9.31 -15.91
C ILE A 134 -4.54 9.65 -14.64
N LEU A 135 -5.23 9.91 -13.52
CA LEU A 135 -4.59 10.17 -12.22
C LEU A 135 -3.71 9.00 -11.79
N ASN A 136 -4.18 7.77 -11.96
CA ASN A 136 -3.42 6.58 -11.60
C ASN A 136 -2.17 6.41 -12.48
N ALA A 137 -2.27 6.69 -13.79
CA ALA A 137 -1.12 6.65 -14.70
C ALA A 137 -0.07 7.71 -14.35
N LEU A 138 -0.52 8.95 -14.05
CA LEU A 138 0.36 10.01 -13.57
C LEU A 138 1.03 9.65 -12.24
N ALA A 139 0.29 9.03 -11.32
CA ALA A 139 0.83 8.56 -10.05
C ALA A 139 1.93 7.50 -10.23
N VAL A 140 1.76 6.53 -11.14
CA VAL A 140 2.79 5.53 -11.46
C VAL A 140 4.09 6.21 -11.93
N ILE A 141 3.98 7.16 -12.87
CA ILE A 141 5.14 7.92 -13.36
C ILE A 141 5.79 8.68 -12.20
N LEU A 142 4.97 9.38 -11.41
CA LEU A 142 5.44 10.16 -10.26
C LEU A 142 6.21 9.28 -9.26
N PHE A 143 5.70 8.10 -8.90
CA PHE A 143 6.36 7.21 -7.94
C PHE A 143 7.71 6.69 -8.46
N ILE A 144 7.81 6.40 -9.76
CA ILE A 144 9.09 6.05 -10.40
C ILE A 144 10.09 7.20 -10.28
N GLU A 145 9.67 8.41 -10.63
CA GLU A 145 10.54 9.59 -10.63
C GLU A 145 10.94 10.01 -9.21
N VAL A 146 10.03 9.93 -8.24
CA VAL A 146 10.32 10.18 -6.82
C VAL A 146 11.38 9.20 -6.32
N TYR A 147 11.25 7.91 -6.61
CA TYR A 147 12.24 6.91 -6.20
C TYR A 147 13.59 7.12 -6.87
N ARG A 148 13.63 7.40 -8.19
CA ARG A 148 14.87 7.73 -8.90
C ARG A 148 15.56 8.98 -8.32
N TYR A 149 14.79 10.03 -8.06
CA TYR A 149 15.29 11.24 -7.43
C TYR A 149 15.85 10.95 -6.05
N TYR A 150 15.14 10.17 -5.24
CA TYR A 150 15.58 9.75 -3.91
C TYR A 150 16.92 9.00 -3.97
N LEU A 151 17.06 8.02 -4.86
CA LEU A 151 18.32 7.30 -5.09
C LEU A 151 19.44 8.21 -5.60
N SER A 152 19.12 9.21 -6.44
CA SER A 152 20.12 10.15 -6.97
C SER A 152 20.77 11.02 -5.89
N LYS A 153 20.14 11.14 -4.72
CA LYS A 153 20.67 11.81 -3.54
C LYS A 153 21.57 10.92 -2.69
N GLY A 154 21.84 9.69 -3.12
CA GLY A 154 22.61 8.71 -2.37
C GLY A 154 21.78 8.03 -1.26
N ASN A 155 20.48 8.28 -1.19
CA ASN A 155 19.62 7.61 -0.23
C ASN A 155 19.27 6.21 -0.72
N LYS A 156 19.50 5.20 0.12
CA LYS A 156 19.08 3.83 -0.13
C LYS A 156 19.00 3.05 1.17
N ASP A 157 17.88 2.39 1.40
CA ASP A 157 17.65 1.55 2.56
C ASP A 157 16.46 0.62 2.32
N PHE A 158 16.22 -0.29 3.26
CA PHE A 158 15.10 -1.21 3.22
C PHE A 158 13.74 -0.50 3.04
N TRP A 159 13.52 0.58 3.78
CA TRP A 159 12.21 1.24 3.88
C TRP A 159 11.85 1.96 2.58
N SER A 160 12.81 2.63 1.96
CA SER A 160 12.65 3.28 0.67
C SER A 160 12.46 2.29 -0.48
N ASP A 161 13.21 1.19 -0.51
CA ASP A 161 13.01 0.14 -1.51
C ASP A 161 11.64 -0.52 -1.37
N MET A 162 11.22 -0.87 -0.15
CA MET A 162 9.93 -1.53 0.09
C MET A 162 8.74 -0.59 -0.11
N ALA A 163 8.83 0.67 0.31
CA ALA A 163 7.80 1.68 0.03
C ALA A 163 7.60 1.83 -1.49
N PHE A 164 8.70 1.98 -2.24
CA PHE A 164 8.65 2.06 -3.69
C PHE A 164 8.02 0.80 -4.31
N LEU A 165 8.49 -0.40 -3.94
CA LEU A 165 8.01 -1.65 -4.50
C LEU A 165 6.52 -1.86 -4.32
N PHE A 166 6.02 -1.66 -3.10
CA PHE A 166 4.62 -1.92 -2.76
C PHE A 166 3.68 -0.85 -3.31
N ILE A 167 4.06 0.44 -3.24
CA ILE A 167 3.24 1.53 -3.83
C ILE A 167 3.21 1.42 -5.35
N LEU A 168 4.36 1.20 -6.01
CA LEU A 168 4.42 1.11 -7.46
C LEU A 168 3.66 -0.11 -7.97
N SER A 169 3.85 -1.29 -7.34
CA SER A 169 3.16 -2.52 -7.75
C SER A 169 1.65 -2.37 -7.55
N GLY A 170 1.19 -1.85 -6.41
CA GLY A 170 -0.22 -1.60 -6.15
C GLY A 170 -0.84 -0.60 -7.14
N ALA A 171 -0.16 0.52 -7.39
CA ALA A 171 -0.61 1.54 -8.34
C ALA A 171 -0.66 1.01 -9.78
N LEU A 172 0.34 0.23 -10.21
CA LEU A 172 0.39 -0.32 -11.56
C LEU A 172 -0.64 -1.44 -11.76
N CYS A 173 -0.79 -2.35 -10.79
CA CYS A 173 -1.87 -3.36 -10.80
C CYS A 173 -3.22 -2.65 -10.89
N SER A 174 -3.42 -1.59 -10.11
CA SER A 174 -4.68 -0.85 -10.16
C SER A 174 -4.92 -0.15 -11.50
N LEU A 175 -3.88 0.32 -12.17
CA LEU A 175 -3.99 0.91 -13.50
C LEU A 175 -4.37 -0.17 -14.53
N ILE A 176 -3.68 -1.31 -14.51
CA ILE A 176 -3.99 -2.47 -15.37
C ILE A 176 -5.45 -2.86 -15.17
N ASP A 177 -5.88 -3.04 -13.93
CA ASP A 177 -7.25 -3.45 -13.61
C ASP A 177 -8.29 -2.52 -14.25
N LYS A 178 -8.16 -1.21 -14.01
CA LYS A 178 -9.09 -0.21 -14.56
C LYS A 178 -9.12 -0.21 -16.08
N THR A 179 -7.96 -0.42 -16.72
CA THR A 179 -7.84 -0.40 -18.18
C THR A 179 -8.39 -1.66 -18.85
N PHE A 180 -8.24 -2.84 -18.24
CA PHE A 180 -8.57 -4.12 -18.88
C PHE A 180 -9.87 -4.76 -18.37
N TYR A 181 -10.25 -4.50 -17.12
CA TYR A 181 -11.47 -5.07 -16.51
C TYR A 181 -12.62 -4.06 -16.42
N GLY A 182 -12.39 -2.78 -16.73
CA GLY A 182 -13.39 -1.72 -16.52
C GLY A 182 -13.73 -1.47 -15.04
N GLY A 183 -12.85 -1.90 -14.14
CA GLY A 183 -13.02 -1.88 -12.69
C GLY A 183 -11.82 -2.53 -12.00
N SER A 184 -12.07 -3.23 -10.90
CA SER A 184 -11.09 -4.07 -10.20
C SER A 184 -11.67 -5.45 -9.95
N LEU A 185 -10.89 -6.51 -10.19
CA LEU A 185 -11.28 -7.86 -9.79
C LEU A 185 -10.91 -8.07 -8.31
N ASP A 186 -11.88 -7.84 -7.44
CA ASP A 186 -11.75 -8.04 -5.99
C ASP A 186 -12.28 -9.44 -5.65
N PHE A 187 -11.72 -10.10 -4.63
CA PHE A 187 -12.08 -11.50 -4.34
C PHE A 187 -11.91 -11.96 -2.88
N ILE A 188 -11.32 -11.13 -2.02
CA ILE A 188 -11.10 -11.42 -0.59
C ILE A 188 -12.17 -10.70 0.22
N GLY A 189 -13.26 -11.39 0.56
CA GLY A 189 -14.34 -10.83 1.38
C GLY A 189 -13.99 -10.84 2.87
N ILE A 190 -14.08 -9.69 3.53
CA ILE A 190 -13.91 -9.55 4.98
C ILE A 190 -15.24 -9.13 5.61
N SER A 191 -16.01 -10.13 6.03
CA SER A 191 -17.36 -9.98 6.57
C SER A 191 -18.20 -9.09 5.64
N ASN A 192 -19.03 -8.21 6.20
CA ASN A 192 -19.78 -7.20 5.45
C ASN A 192 -19.02 -5.87 5.26
N LEU A 193 -17.71 -5.83 5.57
CA LEU A 193 -16.96 -4.57 5.54
C LEU A 193 -16.54 -4.17 4.12
N PHE A 194 -15.90 -5.10 3.42
CA PHE A 194 -15.41 -4.92 2.06
C PHE A 194 -15.03 -6.26 1.42
N ILE A 195 -14.89 -6.24 0.09
CA ILE A 195 -14.18 -7.25 -0.69
C ILE A 195 -12.94 -6.54 -1.25
N ALA A 196 -11.77 -7.12 -1.05
CA ALA A 196 -10.49 -6.56 -1.46
C ALA A 196 -9.78 -7.47 -2.46
N ASP A 197 -8.70 -6.96 -3.04
CA ASP A 197 -7.73 -7.74 -3.79
C ASP A 197 -6.33 -7.70 -3.14
N ILE A 198 -5.35 -8.32 -3.81
CA ILE A 198 -3.96 -8.36 -3.32
C ILE A 198 -3.29 -6.99 -3.43
N LYS A 199 -3.63 -6.18 -4.44
CA LYS A 199 -3.08 -4.84 -4.61
C LYS A 199 -3.50 -3.91 -3.45
N ASP A 200 -4.67 -4.11 -2.86
CA ASP A 200 -5.10 -3.34 -1.68
C ASP A 200 -4.19 -3.62 -0.48
N ILE A 201 -3.75 -4.88 -0.33
CA ILE A 201 -2.73 -5.27 0.66
C ILE A 201 -1.40 -4.59 0.31
N TYR A 202 -1.03 -4.55 -0.97
CA TYR A 202 0.21 -3.88 -1.38
C TYR A 202 0.20 -2.40 -1.06
N ILE A 203 -0.89 -1.69 -1.35
CA ILE A 203 -1.01 -0.26 -1.05
C ILE A 203 -0.91 -0.01 0.46
N ASN A 204 -1.57 -0.83 1.29
CA ASN A 204 -1.50 -0.71 2.75
C ASN A 204 -0.07 -0.96 3.29
N LEU A 205 0.62 -1.99 2.80
CA LEU A 205 2.03 -2.22 3.14
C LEU A 205 2.92 -1.07 2.65
N GLY A 206 2.66 -0.54 1.45
CA GLY A 206 3.35 0.63 0.90
C GLY A 206 3.24 1.86 1.81
N ILE A 207 2.03 2.13 2.33
CA ILE A 207 1.78 3.19 3.31
C ILE A 207 2.58 2.96 4.58
N LEU A 208 2.60 1.73 5.14
CA LEU A 208 3.43 1.40 6.29
C LEU A 208 4.91 1.69 6.04
N PHE A 209 5.45 1.21 4.91
CA PHE A 209 6.86 1.39 4.60
C PHE A 209 7.21 2.85 4.42
N PHE A 210 6.30 3.63 3.81
CA PHE A 210 6.47 5.06 3.65
C PHE A 210 6.45 5.81 4.98
N ILE A 211 5.51 5.50 5.89
CA ILE A 211 5.47 6.10 7.23
C ILE A 211 6.75 5.77 8.00
N MET A 212 7.21 4.51 7.97
CA MET A 212 8.45 4.10 8.62
C MET A 212 9.68 4.76 8.00
N LEU A 213 9.71 4.93 6.67
CA LEU A 213 10.76 5.70 5.99
C LEU A 213 10.82 7.13 6.51
N ILE A 214 9.67 7.80 6.60
CA ILE A 214 9.59 9.18 7.10
C ILE A 214 10.09 9.27 8.55
N TYR A 215 9.62 8.35 9.40
CA TYR A 215 10.04 8.25 10.80
C TYR A 215 11.55 8.05 10.95
N ILE A 216 12.12 7.07 10.25
CA ILE A 216 13.53 6.69 10.38
C ILE A 216 14.45 7.78 9.84
N LYS A 217 14.04 8.46 8.78
CA LYS A 217 14.80 9.59 8.22
C LYS A 217 14.68 10.86 9.06
N GLY A 218 13.84 10.85 10.09
CA GLY A 218 13.73 11.97 11.03
C GLY A 218 12.93 13.14 10.49
N TYR A 219 12.18 13.00 9.40
CA TYR A 219 11.39 14.09 8.81
C TYR A 219 10.26 14.59 9.72
N PHE A 220 9.97 13.91 10.84
CA PHE A 220 9.04 14.37 11.88
C PHE A 220 9.74 15.09 13.05
N LYS A 221 11.07 15.27 13.03
CA LYS A 221 11.80 15.96 14.09
C LYS A 221 11.78 17.46 13.83
N GLU A 222 11.50 18.24 14.87
CA GLU A 222 11.41 19.71 14.81
C GLU A 222 12.73 20.39 14.38
N GLU A 223 13.86 19.71 14.49
CA GLU A 223 15.18 20.19 14.06
C GLU A 223 15.28 20.40 12.53
N ASP A 224 14.38 19.79 11.74
CA ASP A 224 14.29 19.92 10.28
C ASP A 224 13.20 20.93 9.85
N SER A 225 12.98 22.02 10.59
CA SER A 225 11.99 23.05 10.20
C SER A 225 12.42 23.78 8.92
N SER A 226 12.06 23.25 7.76
CA SER A 226 12.21 23.93 6.47
C SER A 226 11.23 25.11 6.38
N THR A 227 11.63 26.17 5.69
CA THR A 227 10.68 27.23 5.34
C THR A 227 9.89 26.81 4.10
N LEU A 228 8.70 27.39 3.89
CA LEU A 228 7.94 27.21 2.64
C LEU A 228 8.76 27.49 1.37
N LYS A 229 9.74 28.39 1.48
CA LYS A 229 10.64 28.75 0.38
C LYS A 229 11.62 27.61 0.07
N ASP A 230 12.13 26.93 1.10
CA ASP A 230 13.01 25.77 0.98
C ASP A 230 12.27 24.56 0.41
N ASP A 231 11.01 24.35 0.81
CA ASP A 231 10.14 23.31 0.28
C ASP A 231 9.85 23.54 -1.21
N LEU A 232 9.44 24.76 -1.58
CA LEU A 232 9.24 25.16 -2.98
C LEU A 232 10.51 24.98 -3.81
N GLN A 233 11.69 25.29 -3.24
CA GLN A 233 12.96 25.08 -3.93
C GLN A 233 13.26 23.59 -4.11
N SER A 234 12.95 22.76 -3.13
CA SER A 234 13.11 21.29 -3.21
C SER A 234 12.21 20.68 -4.26
N VAL A 235 10.94 21.12 -4.33
CA VAL A 235 10.00 20.76 -5.39
C VAL A 235 10.51 21.18 -6.76
N LYS A 236 11.03 22.41 -6.91
CA LYS A 236 11.65 22.87 -8.17
C LYS A 236 12.85 22.02 -8.58
N LYS A 237 13.71 21.62 -7.64
CA LYS A 237 14.85 20.73 -7.88
C LYS A 237 14.37 19.35 -8.37
N PHE A 238 13.31 18.82 -7.76
CA PHE A 238 12.67 17.58 -8.20
C PHE A 238 12.14 17.68 -9.64
N PHE A 239 11.37 18.72 -9.97
CA PHE A 239 10.87 18.91 -11.35
C PHE A 239 11.99 19.08 -12.37
N LYS A 240 13.08 19.78 -12.02
CA LYS A 240 14.27 19.89 -12.87
C LYS A 240 14.93 18.54 -13.08
N PHE A 241 15.03 17.72 -12.03
CA PHE A 241 15.53 16.35 -12.14
C PHE A 241 14.65 15.52 -13.07
N MET A 242 13.35 15.47 -12.83
CA MET A 242 12.38 14.69 -13.62
C MET A 242 12.40 15.09 -15.10
N LYS A 243 12.46 16.39 -15.40
CA LYS A 243 12.62 16.87 -16.78
C LYS A 243 13.90 16.31 -17.40
N ASN A 244 15.03 16.40 -16.70
CA ASN A 244 16.30 15.90 -17.22
C ASN A 244 16.31 14.37 -17.38
N ASP A 245 15.62 13.63 -16.51
CA ASP A 245 15.56 12.17 -16.57
C ASP A 245 14.69 11.68 -17.74
N ILE A 246 13.53 12.31 -17.96
CA ILE A 246 12.62 11.98 -19.08
C ILE A 246 13.25 12.31 -20.44
N PHE A 247 13.95 13.44 -20.55
CA PHE A 247 14.57 13.90 -21.81
C PHE A 247 16.02 13.43 -21.99
N ARG A 248 16.55 12.59 -21.10
CA ARG A 248 17.83 11.92 -21.31
C ARG A 248 17.67 10.92 -22.46
N LYS A 249 18.25 11.26 -23.61
CA LYS A 249 18.60 10.28 -24.65
C LYS A 249 19.67 9.34 -24.13
#